data_AF-A0A9X3S8K5-F1
#
_entry.id   AF-A0A9X3S8K5-F1
#
_cell.length_a   1.000
_cell.length_b   1.000
_cell.length_c   1.000
_cell.angle_alpha   90.00
_cell.angle_beta   90.00
_cell.angle_gamma   90.00
#
_symmetry.space_group_name_H-M   'P 1'
#
loop_
_entity.id
_entity.type
_entity.pdbx_description
1 polymer ?
#
loop_
_entity_poly.entity_id
_entity_poly.type
_entity_poly.pdbx_seq_one_letter_code
_entity_poly.pdbx_strand_id
1 'polypeptide(L)'
;MLDDRELDAPQPITMPATVKVDPVCFWLAVASALGVIIGAVGPWTTAWGMVQVSGTGMHGWREVAVGVVALALLAVHRRRGGALELLLAAADGVVGASGAAVALSKINANDTLSVLGFHYTFLDPAWGIYLVLGGAILLTCCASTLAWRSARRARSDRRPRATYSSGSTPKTVLETDDGSAPLADH
;
A
#
# COMPACT_ATOMS: atom_id res chain seq x y z
N MET A 1 32.77 52.39 -6.19
CA MET A 1 33.07 51.78 -4.89
C MET A 1 31.84 50.96 -4.54
N LEU A 2 31.77 49.75 -5.09
CA LEU A 2 30.68 48.79 -4.89
C LEU A 2 31.09 47.90 -3.71
N ASP A 3 30.16 47.66 -2.80
CA ASP A 3 30.41 47.01 -1.52
C ASP A 3 30.59 45.50 -1.73
N ASP A 4 31.81 44.99 -1.57
CA ASP A 4 32.19 43.58 -1.79
C ASP A 4 31.60 42.60 -0.75
N ARG A 5 30.63 43.04 0.05
CA ARG A 5 30.04 42.28 1.17
C ARG A 5 28.73 41.56 0.85
N GLU A 6 28.16 41.78 -0.33
CA GLU A 6 26.87 41.17 -0.71
C GLU A 6 27.02 39.84 -1.46
N LEU A 7 28.25 39.41 -1.79
CA LEU A 7 28.49 38.23 -2.63
C LEU A 7 28.52 36.88 -1.89
N ASP A 8 28.35 36.85 -0.57
CA ASP A 8 28.60 35.65 0.26
C ASP A 8 27.39 35.16 1.07
N ALA A 9 26.16 35.52 0.67
CA ALA A 9 24.99 34.85 1.22
C ALA A 9 24.97 33.39 0.70
N PRO A 10 25.11 32.36 1.57
CA PRO A 10 25.09 30.98 1.14
C PRO A 10 23.77 30.70 0.43
N GLN A 11 23.85 30.52 -0.90
CA GLN A 11 22.72 30.12 -1.71
C GLN A 11 22.12 28.87 -1.08
N PRO A 12 20.82 28.87 -0.72
CA PRO A 12 20.19 27.71 -0.13
C PRO A 12 20.36 26.57 -1.12
N ILE A 13 21.17 25.57 -0.72
CA ILE A 13 21.40 24.37 -1.49
C ILE A 13 20.04 23.75 -1.72
N THR A 14 19.47 24.00 -2.89
CA THR A 14 18.19 23.45 -3.31
C THR A 14 18.50 22.00 -3.60
N MET A 15 18.34 21.15 -2.58
CA MET A 15 18.57 19.72 -2.75
C MET A 15 17.66 19.24 -3.88
N PRO A 16 18.21 18.61 -4.93
CA PRO A 16 17.42 18.14 -6.05
C PRO A 16 16.28 17.29 -5.50
N ALA A 17 15.07 17.59 -5.98
CA ALA A 17 13.83 16.99 -5.51
C ALA A 17 14.02 15.50 -5.24
N THR A 18 13.88 15.10 -3.98
CA THR A 18 13.98 13.70 -3.57
C THR A 18 13.12 12.87 -4.51
N VAL A 19 13.76 12.05 -5.35
CA VAL A 19 13.07 11.07 -6.17
C VAL A 19 12.24 10.24 -5.20
N LYS A 20 10.91 10.39 -5.25
CA LYS A 20 10.00 9.50 -4.51
C LYS A 20 10.17 8.14 -5.14
N VAL A 21 11.13 7.36 -4.62
CA VAL A 21 11.28 5.96 -4.97
C VAL A 21 9.96 5.32 -4.55
N ASP A 22 9.12 4.99 -5.54
CA ASP A 22 7.88 4.28 -5.29
C ASP A 22 8.24 3.03 -4.49
N PRO A 23 7.59 2.79 -3.34
CA PRO A 23 7.98 1.72 -2.45
C PRO A 23 7.90 0.40 -3.23
N VAL A 24 8.93 -0.44 -3.15
CA VAL A 24 9.00 -1.76 -3.82
C VAL A 24 7.70 -2.57 -3.63
N CYS A 25 7.05 -2.45 -2.47
CA CYS A 25 5.76 -3.06 -2.16
C CYS A 25 4.61 -2.64 -3.11
N PHE A 26 4.62 -1.43 -3.66
CA PHE A 26 3.62 -0.98 -4.64
C PHE A 26 3.76 -1.74 -5.96
N TRP A 27 4.99 -1.84 -6.48
CA TRP A 27 5.25 -2.60 -7.70
C TRP A 27 5.01 -4.09 -7.51
N LEU A 28 5.34 -4.65 -6.34
CA LEU A 28 4.96 -6.02 -5.98
C LEU A 28 3.45 -6.22 -5.93
N ALA A 29 2.68 -5.26 -5.39
CA ALA A 29 1.22 -5.33 -5.41
C ALA A 29 0.66 -5.31 -6.85
N VAL A 30 1.18 -4.43 -7.72
CA VAL A 30 0.80 -4.39 -9.14
C VAL A 30 1.12 -5.71 -9.84
N ALA A 31 2.35 -6.23 -9.67
CA ALA A 31 2.77 -7.51 -10.24
C ALA A 31 1.91 -8.68 -9.72
N SER A 32 1.54 -8.66 -8.44
CA SER A 32 0.67 -9.67 -7.84
C SER A 32 -0.75 -9.64 -8.42
N ALA A 33 -1.33 -8.44 -8.60
CA ALA A 33 -2.64 -8.29 -9.21
C ALA A 33 -2.64 -8.76 -10.69
N LEU A 34 -1.57 -8.46 -11.44
CA LEU A 34 -1.37 -9.01 -12.78
C LEU A 34 -1.21 -10.54 -12.75
N GLY A 35 -0.48 -11.07 -11.77
CA GLY A 35 -0.36 -12.52 -11.55
C GLY A 35 -1.71 -13.20 -11.31
N VAL A 36 -2.61 -12.56 -10.56
CA VAL A 36 -3.99 -13.04 -10.37
C VAL A 36 -4.74 -13.07 -11.71
N ILE A 37 -4.67 -12.01 -12.52
CA ILE A 37 -5.34 -11.97 -13.84
C ILE A 37 -4.79 -13.05 -14.76
N ILE A 38 -3.47 -13.16 -14.87
CA ILE A 38 -2.79 -14.15 -15.73
C ILE A 38 -3.11 -15.57 -15.25
N GLY A 39 -3.08 -15.83 -13.95
CA GLY A 39 -3.43 -17.12 -13.37
C GLY A 39 -4.91 -17.50 -13.59
N ALA A 40 -5.80 -16.51 -13.55
CA ALA A 40 -7.23 -16.71 -13.75
C ALA A 40 -7.58 -17.04 -15.21
N VAL A 41 -6.86 -16.44 -16.17
CA VAL A 41 -6.97 -16.77 -17.60
C VAL A 41 -6.23 -18.07 -17.96
N GLY A 42 -5.18 -18.39 -17.21
CA GLY A 42 -4.36 -19.57 -17.40
C GLY A 42 -5.08 -20.91 -17.13
N PRO A 43 -4.39 -22.03 -17.35
CA PRO A 43 -4.91 -23.37 -17.10
C PRO A 43 -5.11 -23.59 -15.60
N TRP A 44 -6.31 -24.02 -15.19
CA TRP A 44 -6.59 -24.39 -13.79
C TRP A 44 -6.49 -25.88 -13.55
N THR A 45 -6.82 -26.68 -14.55
CA THR A 45 -6.79 -28.14 -14.47
C THR A 45 -6.32 -28.73 -15.80
N THR A 46 -5.66 -29.89 -15.72
CA THR A 46 -5.30 -30.68 -16.90
C THR A 46 -6.08 -31.99 -16.91
N ALA A 47 -6.89 -32.23 -17.94
CA ALA A 47 -7.58 -33.49 -18.15
C ALA A 47 -6.69 -34.45 -18.97
N TRP A 48 -6.55 -35.69 -18.48
CA TRP A 48 -5.71 -36.75 -19.08
C TRP A 48 -4.27 -36.34 -19.39
N GLY A 49 -3.73 -35.35 -18.67
CA GLY A 49 -2.40 -34.79 -18.92
C GLY A 49 -2.24 -34.04 -20.25
N MET A 50 -3.30 -33.90 -21.07
CA MET A 50 -3.21 -33.31 -22.42
C MET A 50 -4.14 -32.11 -22.62
N VAL A 51 -5.36 -32.14 -22.07
CA VAL A 51 -6.36 -31.08 -22.32
C VAL A 51 -6.34 -30.08 -21.17
N GLN A 52 -5.86 -28.88 -21.46
CA GLN A 52 -5.84 -27.78 -20.49
C GLN A 52 -7.18 -27.05 -20.49
N VAL A 53 -7.83 -26.99 -19.33
CA VAL A 53 -9.05 -26.21 -19.15
C VAL A 53 -8.66 -24.86 -18.55
N SER A 54 -8.94 -23.79 -19.29
CA SER A 54 -8.73 -22.42 -18.81
C SER A 54 -9.66 -22.13 -17.63
N GLY A 55 -9.15 -21.41 -16.63
CA GLY A 55 -9.96 -20.94 -15.51
C GLY A 55 -11.18 -20.15 -15.94
N THR A 56 -11.08 -19.33 -16.99
CA THR A 56 -12.20 -18.54 -17.54
C THR A 56 -13.35 -19.38 -18.10
N GLY A 57 -13.08 -20.62 -18.53
CA GLY A 57 -14.11 -21.57 -18.96
C GLY A 57 -14.93 -22.15 -17.80
N MET A 58 -14.45 -22.00 -16.57
CA MET A 58 -15.12 -22.46 -15.36
C MET A 58 -15.63 -21.28 -14.54
N HIS A 59 -14.79 -20.69 -13.69
CA HIS A 59 -15.17 -19.66 -12.72
C HIS A 59 -14.19 -18.47 -12.69
N GLY A 60 -13.09 -18.56 -13.45
CA GLY A 60 -11.97 -17.62 -13.43
C GLY A 60 -12.30 -16.16 -13.78
N TRP A 61 -13.47 -15.90 -14.37
CA TRP A 61 -13.93 -14.52 -14.62
C TRP A 61 -14.07 -13.70 -13.34
N ARG A 62 -14.43 -14.34 -12.22
CA ARG A 62 -14.53 -13.65 -10.93
C ARG A 62 -13.15 -13.21 -10.45
N GLU A 63 -12.14 -14.06 -10.59
CA GLU A 63 -10.76 -13.79 -10.20
C GLU A 63 -10.11 -12.73 -11.12
N VAL A 64 -10.45 -12.73 -12.42
CA VAL A 64 -10.07 -11.63 -13.34
C VAL A 64 -10.67 -10.31 -12.87
N ALA A 65 -11.96 -10.29 -12.51
CA ALA A 65 -12.62 -9.08 -12.01
C ALA A 65 -11.94 -8.56 -10.73
N VAL A 66 -11.61 -9.45 -9.78
CA VAL A 66 -10.83 -9.12 -8.57
C VAL A 66 -9.48 -8.50 -8.95
N GLY A 67 -8.71 -9.13 -9.83
CA GLY A 67 -7.41 -8.58 -10.26
C GLY A 67 -7.52 -7.19 -10.90
N VAL A 68 -8.54 -6.95 -11.72
CA VAL A 68 -8.80 -5.65 -12.37
C VAL A 68 -9.23 -4.60 -11.34
N VAL A 69 -10.12 -4.95 -10.41
CA VAL A 69 -10.56 -4.04 -9.33
C VAL A 69 -9.37 -3.67 -8.44
N ALA A 70 -8.53 -4.63 -8.06
CA ALA A 70 -7.31 -4.37 -7.30
C ALA A 70 -6.36 -3.41 -8.05
N LEU A 71 -6.14 -3.59 -9.36
CA LEU A 71 -5.34 -2.66 -10.17
C LEU A 71 -5.95 -1.26 -10.23
N ALA A 72 -7.27 -1.16 -10.40
CA ALA A 72 -7.97 0.11 -10.40
C ALA A 72 -7.80 0.83 -9.05
N LEU A 73 -7.96 0.12 -7.93
CA LEU A 73 -7.76 0.66 -6.59
C LEU A 73 -6.31 1.10 -6.35
N LEU A 74 -5.31 0.34 -6.81
CA LEU A 74 -3.90 0.74 -6.76
C LEU A 74 -3.64 2.01 -7.60
N ALA A 75 -4.24 2.12 -8.78
CA ALA A 75 -4.13 3.30 -9.64
C ALA A 75 -4.79 4.53 -8.99
N VAL A 76 -5.95 4.37 -8.35
CA VAL A 76 -6.62 5.44 -7.58
C VAL A 76 -5.78 5.82 -6.36
N HIS A 77 -5.23 4.86 -5.64
CA HIS A 77 -4.33 5.11 -4.51
C HIS A 77 -3.13 5.95 -4.92
N ARG A 78 -2.51 5.65 -6.08
CA ARG A 78 -1.40 6.45 -6.61
C ARG A 78 -1.78 7.92 -6.86
N ARG A 79 -3.05 8.18 -7.22
CA ARG A 79 -3.56 9.54 -7.48
C ARG A 79 -4.01 10.27 -6.21
N ARG A 80 -4.68 9.59 -5.27
CA ARG A 80 -5.31 10.20 -4.08
C ARG A 80 -4.49 10.08 -2.80
N GLY A 81 -3.61 9.09 -2.69
CA GLY A 81 -2.80 8.83 -1.51
C GLY A 81 -3.57 8.33 -0.27
N GLY A 82 -4.85 7.95 -0.41
CA GLY A 82 -5.69 7.53 0.70
C GLY A 82 -5.39 6.10 1.18
N ALA A 83 -5.47 5.88 2.49
CA ALA A 83 -5.24 4.55 3.10
C ALA A 83 -6.44 3.60 2.92
N LEU A 84 -7.65 4.14 2.69
CA LEU A 84 -8.87 3.36 2.55
C LEU A 84 -8.84 2.50 1.29
N GLU A 85 -8.31 3.03 0.18
CA GLU A 85 -8.19 2.32 -1.09
C GLU A 85 -7.31 1.07 -0.96
N LEU A 86 -6.27 1.12 -0.13
CA LEU A 86 -5.40 -0.02 0.15
C LEU A 86 -6.08 -1.10 1.00
N LEU A 87 -6.94 -0.70 1.95
CA LEU A 87 -7.74 -1.64 2.72
C LEU A 87 -8.77 -2.37 1.85
N LEU A 88 -9.40 -1.65 0.93
CA LEU A 88 -10.31 -2.25 -0.05
C LEU A 88 -9.56 -3.22 -0.98
N ALA A 89 -8.37 -2.85 -1.46
CA ALA A 89 -7.55 -3.74 -2.27
C ALA A 89 -7.09 -4.99 -1.50
N ALA A 90 -6.79 -4.87 -0.20
CA ALA A 90 -6.45 -6.01 0.64
C ALA A 90 -7.66 -6.93 0.87
N ALA A 91 -8.85 -6.36 1.10
CA ALA A 91 -10.09 -7.14 1.23
C ALA A 91 -10.41 -7.91 -0.06
N ASP A 92 -10.22 -7.28 -1.22
CA ASP A 92 -10.41 -7.90 -2.52
C ASP A 92 -9.44 -9.08 -2.75
N GLY A 93 -8.19 -8.94 -2.30
CA GLY A 93 -7.21 -10.04 -2.29
C GLY A 93 -7.67 -11.25 -1.46
N VAL A 94 -8.29 -11.04 -0.30
CA VAL A 94 -8.85 -12.12 0.53
C VAL A 94 -10.01 -12.83 -0.19
N VAL A 95 -10.88 -12.06 -0.85
CA VAL A 95 -12.00 -12.62 -1.62
C VAL A 95 -11.46 -13.48 -2.78
N GLY A 96 -10.45 -13.01 -3.51
CA GLY A 96 -9.79 -13.78 -4.56
C GLY A 96 -9.13 -15.06 -4.06
N ALA A 97 -8.39 -14.97 -2.96
CA ALA A 97 -7.74 -16.15 -2.34
C ALA A 97 -8.77 -17.19 -1.88
N SER A 98 -9.89 -16.75 -1.30
CA SER A 98 -10.97 -17.66 -0.88
C SER A 98 -11.62 -18.38 -2.06
N GLY A 99 -11.84 -17.67 -3.19
CA GLY A 99 -12.35 -18.27 -4.43
C GLY A 99 -11.43 -19.36 -4.97
N ALA A 100 -10.13 -19.05 -5.07
CA ALA A 100 -9.12 -20.00 -5.52
C ALA A 100 -8.99 -21.21 -4.57
N ALA A 101 -9.05 -21.01 -3.26
CA ALA A 101 -8.99 -22.09 -2.28
C ALA A 101 -10.20 -23.03 -2.37
N VAL A 102 -11.41 -22.48 -2.55
CA VAL A 102 -12.62 -23.29 -2.77
C VAL A 102 -12.53 -24.07 -4.07
N ALA A 103 -12.06 -23.43 -5.16
CA ALA A 103 -11.84 -24.12 -6.43
C ALA A 103 -10.83 -25.27 -6.29
N LEU A 104 -9.70 -25.02 -5.61
CA LEU A 104 -8.68 -26.04 -5.35
C LEU A 104 -9.22 -27.19 -4.50
N SER A 105 -10.02 -26.88 -3.47
CA SER A 105 -10.65 -27.91 -2.63
C SER A 105 -11.63 -28.77 -3.44
N LYS A 106 -12.39 -28.20 -4.37
CA LYS A 106 -13.30 -28.96 -5.25
C LYS A 106 -12.53 -29.85 -6.23
N ILE A 107 -11.43 -29.35 -6.79
CA ILE A 107 -10.55 -30.14 -7.66
C ILE A 107 -9.94 -31.31 -6.88
N ASN A 108 -9.47 -31.07 -5.65
CA ASN A 108 -8.81 -32.10 -4.84
C ASN A 108 -9.80 -33.12 -4.23
N ALA A 109 -11.08 -32.78 -4.13
CA ALA A 109 -12.12 -33.68 -3.64
C ALA A 109 -12.51 -34.78 -4.63
N ASN A 110 -11.82 -34.92 -5.78
CA ASN A 110 -12.16 -35.84 -6.88
C ASN A 110 -13.61 -35.70 -7.39
N ASP A 111 -14.20 -34.51 -7.21
CA ASP A 111 -15.59 -34.28 -7.57
C ASP A 111 -15.68 -34.28 -9.10
N THR A 112 -16.35 -35.28 -9.67
CA THR A 112 -16.55 -35.39 -11.11
C THR A 112 -17.45 -34.23 -11.55
N LEU A 113 -16.88 -33.18 -12.16
CA LEU A 113 -17.72 -32.19 -12.84
C LEU A 113 -18.25 -32.80 -14.13
N SER A 114 -19.57 -32.86 -14.21
CA SER A 114 -20.29 -33.15 -15.43
C SER A 114 -20.38 -31.88 -16.26
N VAL A 115 -19.47 -31.72 -17.22
CA VAL A 115 -19.59 -30.69 -18.25
C VAL A 115 -20.27 -31.33 -19.44
N LEU A 116 -21.47 -30.86 -19.80
CA LEU A 116 -22.27 -31.39 -20.92
C LEU A 116 -22.61 -32.90 -20.80
N GLY A 117 -22.73 -33.43 -19.58
CA GLY A 117 -23.09 -34.83 -19.33
C GLY A 117 -21.94 -35.84 -19.38
N PHE A 118 -20.72 -35.42 -19.67
CA PHE A 118 -19.53 -36.26 -19.58
C PHE A 118 -18.86 -36.07 -18.22
N HIS A 119 -18.62 -37.17 -17.50
CA HIS A 119 -17.85 -37.16 -16.25
C HIS A 119 -16.37 -37.11 -16.59
N TYR A 120 -15.73 -35.96 -16.35
CA TYR A 120 -14.29 -35.83 -16.48
C TYR A 120 -13.64 -36.05 -15.11
N THR A 121 -12.75 -37.03 -15.01
CA THR A 121 -11.87 -37.18 -13.86
C THR A 121 -10.72 -36.19 -14.02
N PHE A 122 -10.70 -35.11 -13.24
CA PHE A 122 -9.57 -34.18 -13.24
C PHE A 122 -8.38 -34.88 -12.61
N LEU A 123 -7.26 -34.96 -13.33
CA LEU A 123 -6.10 -35.66 -12.81
C LEU A 123 -5.16 -34.73 -12.07
N ASP A 124 -4.98 -33.46 -12.46
CA ASP A 124 -4.03 -32.59 -11.77
C ASP A 124 -4.38 -31.08 -11.81
N PRO A 125 -4.24 -30.36 -10.68
CA PRO A 125 -4.27 -28.90 -10.66
C PRO A 125 -3.11 -28.33 -11.49
N ALA A 126 -3.40 -27.36 -12.35
CA ALA A 126 -2.41 -26.73 -13.21
C ALA A 126 -1.86 -25.42 -12.61
N TRP A 127 -0.82 -24.86 -13.23
CA TRP A 127 -0.08 -23.72 -12.69
C TRP A 127 -0.93 -22.46 -12.43
N GLY A 128 -2.02 -22.26 -13.19
CA GLY A 128 -2.83 -21.04 -13.12
C GLY A 128 -3.46 -20.82 -11.75
N ILE A 129 -3.98 -21.88 -11.12
CA ILE A 129 -4.62 -21.77 -9.80
C ILE A 129 -3.61 -21.40 -8.70
N TYR A 130 -2.38 -21.91 -8.79
CA TYR A 130 -1.30 -21.54 -7.88
C TYR A 130 -0.87 -20.10 -8.07
N LEU A 131 -0.88 -19.60 -9.31
CA LEU A 131 -0.58 -18.19 -9.60
C LEU A 131 -1.66 -17.25 -9.04
N VAL A 132 -2.94 -17.61 -9.16
CA VAL A 132 -4.03 -16.86 -8.52
C VAL A 132 -3.86 -16.85 -7.00
N LEU A 133 -3.65 -18.01 -6.39
CA LEU A 133 -3.53 -18.12 -4.93
C LEU A 133 -2.31 -17.35 -4.40
N GLY A 134 -1.14 -17.57 -5.00
CA GLY A 134 0.09 -16.88 -4.63
C GLY A 134 0.02 -15.37 -4.86
N GLY A 135 -0.52 -14.96 -6.01
CA GLY A 135 -0.75 -13.55 -6.34
C GLY A 135 -1.71 -12.87 -5.35
N ALA A 136 -2.82 -13.52 -5.00
CA ALA A 136 -3.79 -12.98 -4.06
C ALA A 136 -3.21 -12.81 -2.64
N ILE A 137 -2.44 -13.79 -2.16
CA ILE A 137 -1.75 -13.72 -0.85
C ILE A 137 -0.72 -12.58 -0.87
N LEU A 138 0.14 -12.53 -1.90
CA LEU A 138 1.19 -11.52 -2.00
C LEU A 138 0.60 -10.10 -2.13
N LEU A 139 -0.46 -9.95 -2.92
CA LEU A 139 -1.23 -8.71 -3.04
C LEU A 139 -1.77 -8.26 -1.68
N THR A 140 -2.40 -9.17 -0.93
CA THR A 140 -2.96 -8.87 0.40
C THR A 140 -1.88 -8.41 1.38
N CYS A 141 -0.74 -9.10 1.42
CA CYS A 141 0.40 -8.73 2.25
C CYS A 141 0.99 -7.36 1.85
N CYS A 142 1.20 -7.13 0.55
CA CYS A 142 1.74 -5.86 0.06
C CYS A 142 0.78 -4.69 0.32
N ALA A 143 -0.51 -4.85 0.03
CA ALA A 143 -1.53 -3.84 0.29
C ALA A 143 -1.63 -3.52 1.80
N SER A 144 -1.61 -4.55 2.66
CA SER A 144 -1.63 -4.38 4.11
C SER A 144 -0.40 -3.64 4.63
N THR A 145 0.80 -3.96 4.14
CA THR A 145 2.03 -3.27 4.55
C THR A 145 2.05 -1.80 4.10
N LEU A 146 1.55 -1.51 2.90
CA LEU A 146 1.37 -0.13 2.42
C LEU A 146 0.35 0.62 3.28
N ALA A 147 -0.79 -0.01 3.59
CA ALA A 147 -1.83 0.58 4.43
C ALA A 147 -1.28 0.93 5.82
N TRP A 148 -0.54 0.01 6.43
CA TRP A 148 0.11 0.22 7.73
C TRP A 148 1.12 1.38 7.69
N ARG A 149 1.95 1.46 6.64
CA ARG A 149 2.92 2.56 6.46
C ARG A 149 2.22 3.91 6.28
N SER A 150 1.13 3.95 5.51
CA SER A 150 0.34 5.17 5.31
C SER A 150 -0.30 5.66 6.61
N ALA A 151 -0.87 4.75 7.41
CA ALA A 151 -1.48 5.05 8.69
C ALA A 151 -0.44 5.58 9.71
N ARG A 152 0.79 5.05 9.71
CA ARG A 152 1.87 5.56 10.57
C ARG A 152 2.28 6.98 10.22
N ARG A 153 2.37 7.32 8.93
CA ARG A 153 2.69 8.68 8.48
C ARG A 153 1.62 9.68 8.93
N ALA A 154 0.34 9.34 8.75
CA ALA A 154 -0.78 10.19 9.19
C ALA A 154 -0.80 10.44 10.72
N ARG A 155 -0.35 9.47 11.53
CA ARG A 155 -0.22 9.65 12.99
C ARG A 155 0.94 10.56 13.37
N SER A 156 2.03 10.56 12.60
CA SER A 156 3.19 11.44 12.85
C SER A 156 2.82 12.90 12.62
N ASP A 157 2.08 13.20 11.55
CA ASP A 157 1.65 14.57 11.24
C ASP A 157 0.64 15.12 12.24
N ARG A 158 -0.12 14.22 12.91
CA ARG A 158 -1.06 14.60 13.97
C ARG A 158 -0.40 14.82 15.34
N ARG A 159 0.90 14.58 15.51
CA ARG A 159 1.54 15.02 16.76
C ARG A 159 1.38 16.54 16.80
N PRO A 160 0.69 17.10 17.82
CA PRO A 160 0.51 18.53 17.92
C PRO A 160 1.92 19.10 17.87
N ARG A 161 2.19 19.89 16.81
CA ARG A 161 3.40 20.68 16.73
C ARG A 161 3.36 21.49 18.01
N ALA A 162 4.13 21.06 19.01
CA ALA A 162 4.23 21.77 20.25
C ALA A 162 4.62 23.15 19.79
N THR A 163 3.66 24.07 19.80
CA THR A 163 3.89 25.48 19.65
C THR A 163 4.80 25.75 20.82
N TYR A 164 6.10 25.67 20.56
CA TYR A 164 7.11 26.27 21.37
C TYR A 164 6.68 27.72 21.40
N SER A 165 5.90 28.03 22.43
CA SER A 165 5.62 29.38 22.86
C SER A 165 6.99 29.91 23.24
N SER A 166 7.68 30.45 22.24
CA SER A 166 8.91 31.21 22.39
C SER A 166 8.49 32.49 23.12
N GLY A 167 8.36 32.34 24.44
CA GLY A 167 7.57 33.22 25.27
C GLY A 167 7.96 33.06 26.73
N SER A 168 9.26 33.12 26.99
CA SER A 168 9.81 33.92 28.09
C SER A 168 11.34 33.85 27.99
N THR A 169 11.95 34.83 27.34
CA THR A 169 13.23 35.30 27.83
C THR A 169 12.99 35.68 29.29
N PRO A 170 13.69 35.08 30.28
CA PRO A 170 13.67 35.62 31.62
C PRO A 170 14.20 37.05 31.48
N LYS A 171 13.32 38.04 31.64
CA LYS A 171 13.77 39.40 31.90
C LYS A 171 14.58 39.29 33.18
N THR A 172 15.90 39.30 33.03
CA THR A 172 16.82 39.74 34.05
C THR A 172 16.37 41.15 34.43
N VAL A 173 15.52 41.24 35.45
CA VAL A 173 15.35 42.45 36.25
C VAL A 173 16.63 42.56 37.08
N LEU A 174 17.68 43.01 36.41
CA LEU A 174 18.76 43.79 36.99
C LEU A 174 18.34 45.26 36.81
N GLU A 175 18.77 46.12 37.74
CA GLU A 175 18.42 47.55 37.89
C GLU A 175 17.04 47.81 38.55
N THR A 176 16.93 48.54 39.67
CA THR A 176 17.83 49.55 40.23
C THR A 176 17.66 49.61 41.76
N ASP A 177 18.80 49.55 42.43
CA ASP A 177 19.02 49.96 43.81
C ASP A 177 18.97 51.49 43.86
N ASP A 178 17.86 52.08 44.30
CA ASP A 178 17.80 53.49 44.70
C ASP A 178 17.57 53.55 46.21
N GLY A 179 18.65 53.32 46.95
CA GLY A 179 18.80 53.82 48.30
C GLY A 179 18.84 55.34 48.30
N SER A 180 17.78 55.98 48.80
CA SER A 180 17.83 57.36 49.29
C SER A 180 16.69 57.64 50.27
N ALA A 181 17.03 57.52 51.55
CA ALA A 181 16.45 58.27 52.65
C ALA A 181 17.62 58.86 53.46
N PRO A 182 17.45 59.83 54.37
CA PRO A 182 16.45 60.90 54.51
C PRO A 182 17.14 62.29 54.54
N LEU A 183 16.41 63.41 54.37
CA LEU A 183 16.88 64.68 54.92
C LEU A 183 15.71 65.54 55.40
N ALA A 184 15.91 66.08 56.60
CA ALA A 184 14.97 66.75 57.48
C ALA A 184 14.74 68.24 57.12
N ASP A 185 13.95 68.86 58.00
CA ASP A 185 13.77 70.29 58.26
C ASP A 185 12.60 70.99 57.55
N HIS A 186 11.48 71.15 58.29
CA HIS A 186 11.12 72.43 58.93
C HIS A 186 9.98 72.26 59.95
#